data_AF-A0AA43S1A8-F1
#
_entry.id   AF-A0AA43S1A8-F1
#
_cell.length_a   1.000
_cell.length_b   1.000
_cell.length_c   1.000
_cell.angle_alpha   90.00
_cell.angle_beta   90.00
_cell.angle_gamma   90.00
#
_symmetry.space_group_name_H-M   'P 1'
#
loop_
_entity.id
_entity.type
_entity.pdbx_description
1 polymer ?
#
loop_
_entity_poly.entity_id
_entity_poly.type
_entity_poly.pdbx_seq_one_letter_code
_entity_poly.pdbx_strand_id
1 'polypeptide(L)'
;MEQWSKSKGFRWMIGVLLTLIILYFVWLLRPMLQGIFVFLKAILAPFLAAMIISYVLNPVVSMLAGRKMPRSVAVLLIYTVFLTTLAVIAINLIPMFIEQLEELNEHLPEMTLHAQGLMRSMNTRLIPPGVETGMNNWFYQLENRLAGGISHFLDNIGSTIGVLFNAFIVPFLVFYILKDFDVFERTVVSCLPRSRRRSIVKLLKDIDDALGNYIRGQFLVCLIIGVLAYIGYVIVGMPYALLFACVVAVFNIVPYMGPFLGAAPAIVMATTISIRLVLLVAVVNTLCQMLESNVISPQVVGRRLHLHPLLIIFALLVGGEVAGMIGLILAVPVFAAGKVVIQHLFTYYIRRKPI
;
A
#
# COMPACT_ATOMS: atom_id res chain seq x y z
N MET A 1 53.47 -28.10 12.10
CA MET A 1 52.23 -27.31 12.26
C MET A 1 51.43 -27.16 10.96
N GLU A 2 51.96 -27.49 9.78
CA GLU A 2 51.26 -27.32 8.49
C GLU A 2 50.23 -28.41 8.10
N GLN A 3 50.15 -29.54 8.81
CA GLN A 3 49.21 -30.62 8.44
C GLN A 3 47.76 -30.39 8.91
N TRP A 4 47.54 -29.53 9.90
CA TRP A 4 46.19 -29.29 10.44
C TRP A 4 45.36 -28.33 9.59
N SER A 5 45.98 -27.40 8.86
CA SER A 5 45.28 -26.43 8.00
C SER A 5 44.69 -27.05 6.72
N LYS A 6 45.17 -28.22 6.29
CA LYS A 6 44.70 -28.92 5.08
C LYS A 6 43.52 -29.87 5.33
N SER A 7 43.23 -30.19 6.60
CA SER A 7 42.09 -31.04 6.96
C SER A 7 40.76 -30.39 6.54
N LYS A 8 39.91 -31.14 5.83
CA LYS A 8 38.58 -30.67 5.41
C LYS A 8 37.71 -30.27 6.62
N GLY A 9 37.87 -30.94 7.75
CA GLY A 9 37.14 -30.65 8.99
C GLY A 9 37.55 -29.31 9.63
N PHE A 10 38.84 -28.98 9.59
CA PHE A 10 39.36 -27.72 10.13
C PHE A 10 38.86 -26.51 9.34
N ARG A 11 38.79 -26.62 8.00
CA ARG A 11 38.20 -25.56 7.14
C ARG A 11 36.70 -25.38 7.38
N TRP A 12 35.95 -26.46 7.59
CA TRP A 12 34.54 -26.39 7.94
C TRP A 12 34.33 -25.72 9.31
N MET A 13 35.14 -26.08 10.31
CA MET A 13 35.08 -25.48 11.64
C MET A 13 35.36 -23.98 11.60
N ILE A 14 36.38 -23.54 10.85
CA ILE A 14 36.68 -22.12 10.64
C ILE A 14 35.52 -21.42 9.91
N GLY A 15 34.95 -22.05 8.87
CA GLY A 15 33.81 -21.48 8.15
C GLY A 15 32.59 -21.28 9.05
N VAL A 16 32.28 -22.27 9.91
CA VAL A 16 31.20 -22.19 10.89
C VAL A 16 31.48 -21.09 11.92
N LEU A 17 32.69 -21.03 12.47
CA LEU A 17 33.08 -19.97 13.42
C LEU A 17 32.99 -18.58 12.80
N LEU A 18 33.50 -18.39 11.58
CA LEU A 18 33.39 -17.12 10.86
C LEU A 18 31.92 -16.75 10.59
N THR A 19 31.08 -17.72 10.22
CA THR A 19 29.64 -17.48 10.02
C THR A 19 28.95 -17.07 11.32
N LEU A 20 29.27 -17.74 12.43
CA LEU A 20 28.73 -17.39 13.76
C LEU A 20 29.21 -16.02 14.23
N ILE A 21 30.48 -15.66 13.97
CA ILE A 21 31.03 -14.33 14.27
C ILE A 21 30.32 -13.26 13.43
N ILE A 22 30.10 -13.50 12.14
CA ILE A 22 29.34 -12.58 11.27
C ILE A 22 27.91 -12.41 11.80
N LEU A 23 27.22 -13.51 12.16
CA LEU A 23 25.87 -13.46 12.72
C LEU A 23 25.82 -12.69 14.05
N TYR A 24 26.81 -12.88 14.92
CA TYR A 24 26.94 -12.15 16.18
C TYR A 24 27.18 -10.66 15.96
N PHE A 25 28.07 -10.28 15.02
CA PHE A 25 28.28 -8.87 14.66
C PHE A 25 27.03 -8.22 14.05
N VAL A 26 26.29 -8.95 13.21
CA VAL A 26 25.01 -8.48 12.66
C VAL A 26 23.97 -8.27 13.78
N TRP A 27 23.90 -9.19 14.75
CA TRP A 27 23.03 -9.05 15.91
C TRP A 27 23.42 -7.85 16.79
N LEU A 28 24.72 -7.63 17.02
CA LEU A 28 25.24 -6.51 17.80
C LEU A 28 25.00 -5.14 17.11
N LEU A 29 25.06 -5.10 15.77
CA LEU A 29 24.77 -3.90 14.97
C LEU A 29 23.27 -3.64 14.77
N ARG A 30 22.39 -4.56 15.17
CA ARG A 30 20.93 -4.45 15.02
C ARG A 30 20.36 -3.08 15.42
N PRO A 31 20.67 -2.48 16.59
CA PRO A 31 20.11 -1.17 16.95
C PRO A 31 20.61 -0.03 16.04
N MET A 32 21.87 -0.06 15.60
CA MET A 32 22.40 0.93 14.65
C MET A 32 21.76 0.77 13.27
N LEU A 33 21.60 -0.48 12.80
CA LEU A 33 20.90 -0.79 11.55
C LEU A 33 19.43 -0.37 11.60
N GLN A 34 18.76 -0.55 12.74
CA GLN A 34 17.39 -0.08 12.95
C GLN A 34 17.30 1.45 12.88
N GLY A 35 18.24 2.18 13.51
CA GLY A 35 18.31 3.64 13.41
C GLY A 35 18.49 4.14 11.97
N ILE A 36 19.43 3.54 11.23
CA ILE A 36 19.64 3.84 9.81
C ILE A 36 18.40 3.53 8.99
N PHE A 37 17.74 2.40 9.25
CA PHE A 37 16.54 2.00 8.52
C PHE A 37 15.37 2.96 8.75
N VAL A 38 15.14 3.41 9.99
CA VAL A 38 14.10 4.40 10.31
C VAL A 38 14.38 5.73 9.63
N PHE A 39 15.63 6.21 9.69
CA PHE A 39 16.04 7.45 9.03
C PHE A 39 15.85 7.36 7.50
N LEU A 40 16.31 6.26 6.89
CA LEU A 40 16.20 6.03 5.46
C LEU A 40 14.72 5.92 5.04
N LYS A 41 13.88 5.25 5.83
CA LYS A 41 12.43 5.15 5.60
C LYS A 41 11.77 6.53 5.62
N ALA A 42 12.12 7.40 6.57
CA ALA A 42 11.57 8.76 6.67
C ALA A 42 11.92 9.63 5.45
N ILE A 43 13.14 9.49 4.93
CA ILE A 43 13.61 10.26 3.76
C ILE A 43 13.09 9.67 2.45
N LEU A 44 13.08 8.35 2.30
CA LEU A 44 12.64 7.70 1.05
C LEU A 44 11.13 7.72 0.88
N ALA A 45 10.34 7.78 1.96
CA ALA A 45 8.88 7.81 1.89
C ALA A 45 8.32 8.90 0.95
N PRO A 46 8.71 10.20 1.08
CA PRO A 46 8.21 11.23 0.16
C PRO A 46 8.69 11.03 -1.29
N PHE A 47 9.88 10.48 -1.51
CA PHE A 47 10.36 10.13 -2.85
C PHE A 47 9.56 8.99 -3.49
N LEU A 48 9.22 7.97 -2.70
CA LEU A 48 8.39 6.84 -3.14
C LEU A 48 6.97 7.31 -3.47
N ALA A 49 6.38 8.14 -2.61
CA ALA A 49 5.08 8.75 -2.88
C ALA A 49 5.10 9.59 -4.16
N ALA A 50 6.12 10.45 -4.33
CA ALA A 50 6.29 11.25 -5.53
C ALA A 50 6.49 10.40 -6.79
N MET A 51 7.24 9.30 -6.69
CA MET A 51 7.43 8.36 -7.79
C MET A 51 6.10 7.69 -8.20
N ILE A 52 5.31 7.22 -7.23
CA ILE A 52 3.99 6.61 -7.48
C ILE A 52 3.07 7.62 -8.18
N ILE A 53 2.95 8.84 -7.65
CA ILE A 53 2.12 9.89 -8.25
C ILE A 53 2.62 10.23 -9.67
N SER A 54 3.94 10.32 -9.85
CA SER A 54 4.54 10.58 -11.16
C SER A 54 4.19 9.47 -12.16
N TYR A 55 4.22 8.19 -11.78
CA TYR A 55 3.80 7.08 -12.65
C TYR A 55 2.34 7.19 -13.08
N VAL A 56 1.46 7.67 -12.19
CA VAL A 56 0.04 7.89 -12.51
C VAL A 56 -0.14 9.06 -13.48
N LEU A 57 0.58 10.18 -13.27
CA LEU A 57 0.43 11.40 -14.07
C LEU A 57 1.20 11.40 -15.40
N ASN A 58 2.32 10.68 -15.49
CA ASN A 58 3.23 10.71 -16.64
C ASN A 58 2.56 10.42 -18.01
N PRO A 59 1.59 9.48 -18.15
CA PRO A 59 0.93 9.25 -19.44
C PRO A 59 0.18 10.49 -19.92
N VAL A 60 -0.50 11.19 -19.01
CA VAL A 60 -1.27 12.40 -19.32
C VAL A 60 -0.32 13.53 -19.74
N VAL A 61 0.78 13.70 -19.01
CA VAL A 61 1.85 14.65 -19.36
C VAL A 61 2.44 14.32 -20.73
N SER A 62 2.77 13.05 -20.98
CA SER A 62 3.39 12.60 -22.23
C SER A 62 2.45 12.78 -23.43
N MET A 63 1.14 12.53 -23.25
CA MET A 63 0.12 12.77 -24.28
C MET A 63 0.03 14.25 -24.66
N LEU A 64 0.15 15.17 -23.70
CA LEU A 64 0.14 16.62 -23.96
C LEU A 64 1.45 17.11 -24.55
N ALA A 65 2.59 16.65 -24.04
CA ALA A 65 3.91 16.99 -24.58
C ALA A 65 4.05 16.59 -26.06
N GLY A 66 3.42 15.47 -26.46
CA GLY A 66 3.37 15.02 -27.86
C GLY A 66 2.65 15.97 -28.82
N ARG A 67 1.85 16.94 -28.34
CA ARG A 67 1.10 17.91 -29.16
C ARG A 67 1.86 19.23 -29.40
N LYS A 68 3.19 19.16 -29.62
CA LYS A 68 4.12 20.31 -29.80
C LYS A 68 4.25 21.23 -28.58
N MET A 69 3.83 20.77 -27.40
CA MET A 69 3.94 21.54 -26.16
C MET A 69 5.27 21.21 -25.47
N PRO A 70 6.09 22.21 -25.07
CA PRO A 70 7.31 21.93 -24.32
C PRO A 70 6.97 21.19 -23.03
N ARG A 71 7.73 20.13 -22.72
CA ARG A 71 7.45 19.20 -21.61
C ARG A 71 7.24 19.93 -20.28
N SER A 72 8.02 20.97 -19.99
CA SER A 72 7.89 21.79 -18.78
C SER A 72 6.50 22.43 -18.62
N VAL A 73 5.90 22.90 -19.72
CA VAL A 73 4.57 23.51 -19.69
C VAL A 73 3.49 22.44 -19.59
N ALA A 74 3.67 21.29 -20.26
CA ALA A 74 2.75 20.16 -20.12
C ALA A 74 2.72 19.62 -18.68
N VAL A 75 3.89 19.52 -18.04
CA VAL A 75 4.04 19.16 -16.62
C VAL A 75 3.35 20.20 -15.74
N LEU A 76 3.66 21.49 -15.93
CA LEU A 76 3.07 22.57 -15.13
C LEU A 76 1.54 22.54 -15.21
N LEU A 77 0.98 22.43 -16.42
CA LEU A 77 -0.48 22.39 -16.62
C LEU A 77 -1.12 21.20 -15.92
N ILE A 78 -0.65 19.97 -16.18
CA ILE A 78 -1.23 18.76 -15.56
C ILE A 78 -1.06 18.78 -14.05
N TYR A 79 0.08 19.25 -13.58
CA TYR A 79 0.36 19.35 -12.16
C TYR A 79 -0.52 20.41 -11.48
N THR A 80 -0.75 21.57 -12.11
CA THR A 80 -1.70 22.57 -11.62
C THR A 80 -3.11 21.99 -11.56
N VAL A 81 -3.59 21.36 -12.64
CA VAL A 81 -4.93 20.73 -12.66
C VAL A 81 -5.04 19.66 -11.58
N PHE A 82 -4.02 18.82 -11.41
CA PHE A 82 -3.97 17.78 -10.39
C PHE A 82 -4.02 18.37 -8.98
N LEU A 83 -3.18 19.36 -8.68
CA LEU A 83 -3.17 20.02 -7.37
C LEU A 83 -4.45 20.77 -7.08
N THR A 84 -5.03 21.47 -8.05
CA THR A 84 -6.31 22.15 -7.89
C THR A 84 -7.43 21.14 -7.65
N THR A 85 -7.48 20.05 -8.42
CA THR A 85 -8.48 18.99 -8.23
C THR A 85 -8.33 18.35 -6.86
N LEU A 86 -7.09 18.02 -6.46
CA LEU A 86 -6.80 17.44 -5.15
C LEU A 86 -7.14 18.41 -4.02
N ALA A 87 -6.84 19.70 -4.16
CA ALA A 87 -7.19 20.73 -3.18
C ALA A 87 -8.70 20.90 -3.04
N VAL A 88 -9.45 20.92 -4.15
CA VAL A 88 -10.92 20.97 -4.13
C VAL A 88 -11.48 19.73 -3.43
N ILE A 89 -10.99 18.53 -3.77
CA ILE A 89 -11.40 17.30 -3.09
C ILE A 89 -11.05 17.39 -1.61
N ALA A 90 -9.84 17.81 -1.24
CA ALA A 90 -9.40 17.90 0.14
C ALA A 90 -10.25 18.89 0.96
N ILE A 91 -10.50 20.09 0.42
CA ILE A 91 -11.29 21.14 1.11
C ILE A 91 -12.75 20.71 1.33
N ASN A 92 -13.32 19.86 0.48
CA ASN A 92 -14.70 19.39 0.64
C ASN A 92 -14.79 18.06 1.42
N LEU A 93 -13.91 17.12 1.09
CA LEU A 93 -13.96 15.75 1.61
C LEU A 93 -13.34 15.64 3.01
N ILE A 94 -12.23 16.35 3.29
CA ILE A 94 -11.58 16.28 4.60
C ILE A 94 -12.46 16.81 5.73
N PRO A 95 -13.10 18.00 5.66
CA PRO A 95 -13.96 18.45 6.75
C PRO A 95 -15.15 17.53 6.94
N MET A 96 -15.79 17.08 5.86
CA MET A 96 -16.86 16.09 5.93
C MET A 96 -16.38 14.78 6.59
N PHE A 97 -15.16 14.34 6.28
CA PHE A 97 -14.57 13.14 6.89
C PHE A 97 -14.25 13.35 8.38
N ILE A 98 -13.77 14.54 8.76
CA ILE A 98 -13.51 14.91 10.16
C ILE A 98 -14.82 14.94 10.95
N GLU A 99 -15.86 15.61 10.44
CA GLU A 99 -17.18 15.64 11.07
C GLU A 99 -17.72 14.22 11.27
N GLN A 100 -17.60 13.35 10.27
CA GLN A 100 -18.02 11.95 10.38
C GLN A 100 -17.20 11.14 11.38
N LEU A 101 -15.91 11.47 11.56
CA LEU A 101 -15.07 10.83 12.57
C LEU A 101 -15.37 11.35 13.98
N GLU A 102 -15.63 12.65 14.14
CA GLU A 102 -16.03 13.25 15.41
C GLU A 102 -17.39 12.69 15.86
N GLU A 103 -18.38 12.67 14.96
CA GLU A 103 -19.69 12.09 15.22
C GLU A 103 -19.61 10.59 15.56
N LEU A 104 -18.72 9.85 14.87
CA LEU A 104 -18.43 8.47 15.23
C LEU A 104 -17.84 8.37 16.64
N ASN A 105 -16.85 9.20 16.96
CA ASN A 105 -16.17 9.19 18.27
C ASN A 105 -17.14 9.52 19.42
N GLU A 106 -18.06 10.47 19.21
CA GLU A 106 -19.08 10.84 20.19
C GLU A 106 -20.12 9.74 20.40
N HIS A 107 -20.55 9.06 19.33
CA HIS A 107 -21.56 8.00 19.41
C HIS A 107 -20.99 6.61 19.75
N LEU A 108 -19.66 6.42 19.73
CA LEU A 108 -19.01 5.13 20.01
C LEU A 108 -19.43 4.50 21.36
N PRO A 109 -19.48 5.23 22.49
CA PRO A 109 -19.87 4.64 23.78
C PRO A 109 -21.31 4.13 23.79
N GLU A 110 -22.25 4.91 23.23
CA GLU A 110 -23.66 4.52 23.12
C GLU A 110 -23.84 3.30 22.22
N MET A 111 -23.09 3.25 21.12
CA MET A 111 -23.05 2.14 20.20
C MET A 111 -22.56 0.84 20.85
N THR A 112 -21.51 0.91 21.69
CA THR A 112 -21.04 -0.25 22.46
C THR A 112 -22.10 -0.74 23.44
N LEU A 113 -22.78 0.17 24.14
CA LEU A 113 -23.86 -0.16 25.07
C LEU A 113 -25.04 -0.84 24.36
N HIS A 114 -25.44 -0.34 23.19
CA HIS A 114 -26.48 -0.97 22.37
C HIS A 114 -26.07 -2.37 21.87
N ALA A 115 -24.82 -2.55 21.43
CA ALA A 115 -24.32 -3.86 21.02
C ALA A 115 -24.35 -4.88 22.17
N GLN A 116 -23.93 -4.47 23.37
CA GLN A 116 -24.04 -5.29 24.58
C GLN A 116 -25.51 -5.62 24.93
N GLY A 117 -26.41 -4.64 24.78
CA GLY A 117 -27.85 -4.82 25.00
C GLY A 117 -28.51 -5.81 24.04
N LEU A 118 -28.21 -5.70 22.74
CA LEU A 118 -28.66 -6.67 21.72
C LEU A 118 -28.17 -8.07 22.05
N MET A 119 -26.91 -8.20 22.51
CA MET A 119 -26.34 -9.48 22.89
C MET A 119 -27.06 -10.11 24.09
N ARG A 120 -27.38 -9.32 25.12
CA ARG A 120 -28.17 -9.78 26.27
C ARG A 120 -29.59 -10.18 25.88
N SER A 121 -30.16 -9.53 24.86
CA SER A 121 -31.49 -9.86 24.34
C SER A 121 -31.52 -11.12 23.47
N MET A 122 -30.39 -11.50 22.86
CA MET A 122 -30.24 -12.79 22.18
C MET A 122 -30.14 -13.89 23.24
N ASN A 123 -31.22 -14.67 23.35
CA ASN A 123 -31.47 -15.72 24.34
C ASN A 123 -30.20 -16.38 24.93
N THR A 124 -29.85 -15.96 26.15
CA THR A 124 -28.62 -16.27 26.90
C THR A 124 -28.42 -17.75 27.26
N ARG A 125 -29.35 -18.63 26.87
CA ARG A 125 -29.24 -20.09 27.12
C ARG A 125 -28.23 -20.80 26.21
N LEU A 126 -27.82 -20.19 25.10
CA LEU A 126 -26.90 -20.80 24.13
C LEU A 126 -25.46 -20.30 24.23
N ILE A 127 -25.20 -19.26 25.02
CA ILE A 127 -23.91 -18.56 25.06
C ILE A 127 -23.24 -18.80 26.41
N PRO A 128 -22.09 -19.49 26.48
CA PRO A 128 -21.38 -19.73 27.72
C PRO A 128 -20.97 -18.42 28.41
N PRO A 129 -21.00 -18.32 29.76
CA PRO A 129 -20.65 -17.09 30.49
C PRO A 129 -19.25 -16.55 30.17
N GLY A 130 -18.30 -17.43 29.85
CA GLY A 130 -16.94 -17.06 29.43
C GLY A 130 -16.88 -16.40 28.05
N VAL A 131 -17.83 -16.70 27.16
CA VAL A 131 -17.96 -16.05 25.85
C VAL A 131 -18.55 -14.66 26.00
N GLU A 132 -19.55 -14.48 26.88
CA GLU A 132 -20.15 -13.18 27.16
C GLU A 132 -19.14 -12.19 27.77
N THR A 133 -18.36 -12.64 28.76
CA THR A 133 -17.29 -11.81 29.36
C THR A 133 -16.16 -11.54 28.37
N GLY A 134 -15.76 -12.53 27.57
CA GLY A 134 -14.76 -12.35 26.51
C GLY A 134 -15.20 -11.31 25.46
N MET A 135 -16.46 -11.36 25.04
CA MET A 135 -17.04 -10.39 24.10
C MET A 135 -17.16 -8.99 24.68
N ASN A 136 -17.65 -8.83 25.91
CA ASN A 136 -17.72 -7.52 26.55
C ASN A 136 -16.33 -6.89 26.66
N ASN A 137 -15.32 -7.66 27.10
CA ASN A 137 -13.94 -7.19 27.14
C ASN A 137 -13.38 -6.86 25.75
N TRP A 138 -13.79 -7.58 24.71
CA TRP A 138 -13.41 -7.29 23.33
C TRP A 138 -14.03 -5.98 22.85
N PHE A 139 -15.32 -5.75 23.12
CA PHE A 139 -16.01 -4.50 22.81
C PHE A 139 -15.37 -3.29 23.51
N TYR A 140 -15.09 -3.38 24.81
CA TYR A 140 -14.40 -2.30 25.54
C TYR A 140 -12.98 -2.04 25.01
N GLN A 141 -12.22 -3.09 24.68
CA GLN A 141 -10.89 -2.91 24.08
C GLN A 141 -10.96 -2.31 22.68
N LEU A 142 -11.97 -2.69 21.89
CA LEU A 142 -12.20 -2.14 20.57
C LEU A 142 -12.58 -0.66 20.65
N GLU A 143 -13.52 -0.30 21.53
CA GLU A 143 -13.91 1.09 21.80
C GLU A 143 -12.69 1.94 22.18
N ASN A 144 -11.91 1.52 23.17
CA ASN A 144 -10.73 2.27 23.61
C ASN A 144 -9.66 2.42 22.50
N ARG A 145 -9.47 1.39 21.66
CA ARG A 145 -8.52 1.46 20.53
C ARG A 145 -9.04 2.34 19.40
N LEU A 146 -10.34 2.29 19.11
CA LEU A 146 -10.96 3.11 18.08
C LEU A 146 -11.00 4.57 18.52
N ALA A 147 -11.52 4.86 19.71
CA ALA A 147 -11.57 6.20 20.26
C ALA A 147 -10.16 6.80 20.39
N GLY A 148 -9.21 6.08 20.99
CA GLY A 148 -7.82 6.54 21.07
C GLY A 148 -7.15 6.73 19.70
N GLY A 149 -7.48 5.90 18.72
CA GLY A 149 -6.99 6.03 17.35
C GLY A 149 -7.57 7.25 16.63
N ILE A 150 -8.87 7.53 16.82
CA ILE A 150 -9.56 8.69 16.27
C ILE A 150 -9.01 9.97 16.92
N SER A 151 -8.94 10.04 18.26
CA SER A 151 -8.37 11.18 18.99
C SER A 151 -6.94 11.48 18.52
N HIS A 152 -6.08 10.46 18.44
CA HIS A 152 -4.70 10.65 17.97
C HIS A 152 -4.63 11.10 16.51
N PHE A 153 -5.55 10.66 15.66
CA PHE A 153 -5.64 11.13 14.27
C PHE A 153 -6.06 12.61 14.20
N LEU A 154 -7.08 13.01 14.97
CA LEU A 154 -7.55 14.39 15.06
C LEU A 154 -6.48 15.33 15.63
N ASP A 155 -5.79 14.92 16.69
CA ASP A 155 -4.69 15.68 17.32
C ASP A 155 -3.50 15.89 16.36
N ASN A 156 -3.19 14.86 15.56
CA ASN A 156 -2.07 14.90 14.62
C ASN A 156 -2.39 15.66 13.32
N ILE A 157 -3.66 15.78 12.94
CA ILE A 157 -4.11 16.61 11.82
C ILE A 157 -3.71 18.08 12.04
N GLY A 158 -3.83 18.58 13.28
CA GLY A 158 -3.65 20.00 13.60
C GLY A 158 -2.20 20.47 13.82
N SER A 159 -1.26 19.59 14.17
CA SER A 159 0.01 20.03 14.81
C SER A 159 1.31 19.47 14.22
N THR A 160 1.27 18.69 13.14
CA THR A 160 2.49 18.02 12.65
C THR A 160 3.24 18.85 11.61
N ILE A 161 4.33 19.52 12.03
CA ILE A 161 5.32 20.16 11.12
C ILE A 161 5.75 19.19 10.00
N GLY A 162 5.86 17.88 10.30
CA GLY A 162 6.18 16.83 9.33
C GLY A 162 5.11 16.60 8.25
N VAL A 163 3.82 16.83 8.54
CA VAL A 163 2.74 16.73 7.55
C VAL A 163 2.83 17.91 6.59
N LEU A 164 3.04 19.12 7.10
CA LEU A 164 3.26 20.30 6.26
C LEU A 164 4.52 20.17 5.39
N PHE A 165 5.60 19.64 5.95
CA PHE A 165 6.83 19.36 5.22
C PHE A 165 6.61 18.36 4.08
N ASN A 166 5.93 17.24 4.34
CA ASN A 166 5.60 16.25 3.30
C ASN A 166 4.60 16.81 2.28
N ALA A 167 3.61 17.60 2.71
CA ALA A 167 2.63 18.24 1.85
C ALA A 167 3.28 19.24 0.88
N PHE A 168 4.43 19.83 1.23
CA PHE A 168 5.19 20.68 0.33
C PHE A 168 6.19 19.88 -0.53
N ILE A 169 6.92 18.95 0.06
CA ILE A 169 7.99 18.21 -0.61
C ILE A 169 7.49 17.21 -1.63
N VAL A 170 6.45 16.45 -1.32
CA VAL A 170 5.96 15.42 -2.24
C VAL A 170 5.54 16.06 -3.57
N PRO A 171 4.71 17.12 -3.59
CA PRO A 171 4.38 17.80 -4.84
C PRO A 171 5.62 18.37 -5.56
N PHE A 172 6.55 18.98 -4.83
CA PHE A 172 7.82 19.47 -5.40
C PHE A 172 8.60 18.34 -6.10
N LEU A 173 8.75 17.18 -5.45
CA LEU A 173 9.42 16.02 -6.02
C LEU A 173 8.68 15.48 -7.26
N VAL A 174 7.35 15.43 -7.24
CA VAL A 174 6.54 15.03 -8.41
C VAL A 174 6.83 15.93 -9.60
N PHE A 175 6.86 17.25 -9.39
CA PHE A 175 7.15 18.21 -10.45
C PHE A 175 8.51 17.95 -11.11
N TYR A 176 9.57 17.81 -10.30
CA TYR A 176 10.92 17.56 -10.83
C TYR A 176 11.05 16.18 -11.49
N ILE A 177 10.47 15.13 -10.91
CA ILE A 177 10.48 13.79 -11.51
C ILE A 177 9.80 13.80 -12.89
N LEU A 178 8.64 14.45 -13.02
CA LEU A 178 7.91 14.53 -14.29
C LEU A 178 8.62 15.41 -15.33
N LYS A 179 9.16 16.55 -14.90
CA LYS A 179 9.88 17.51 -15.75
C LYS A 179 11.18 16.92 -16.28
N ASP A 180 12.01 16.37 -15.40
CA ASP A 180 13.38 15.97 -15.70
C ASP A 180 13.52 14.47 -16.01
N PHE A 181 12.40 13.75 -16.18
CA PHE A 181 12.37 12.32 -16.51
C PHE A 181 13.31 11.95 -17.66
N ASP A 182 13.26 12.70 -18.77
CA ASP A 182 14.07 12.44 -19.97
C ASP A 182 15.56 12.70 -19.73
N VAL A 183 15.89 13.67 -18.86
CA VAL A 183 17.27 14.00 -18.48
C VAL A 183 17.84 12.91 -17.57
N PHE A 184 17.03 12.43 -16.62
CA PHE A 184 17.40 11.33 -15.74
C PHE A 184 17.67 10.05 -16.56
N GLU A 185 16.78 9.70 -17.50
CA GLU A 185 16.96 8.55 -18.37
C GLU A 185 18.27 8.65 -19.16
N ARG A 186 18.53 9.79 -19.83
CA ARG A 186 19.77 10.00 -20.59
C ARG A 186 21.02 9.90 -19.72
N THR A 187 20.96 10.44 -18.50
CA THR A 187 22.08 10.42 -17.56
C THR A 187 22.39 8.99 -17.12
N VAL A 188 21.38 8.23 -16.71
CA VAL A 188 21.52 6.80 -16.36
C VAL A 188 22.11 6.03 -17.54
N VAL A 189 21.59 6.23 -18.75
CA VAL A 189 22.08 5.56 -19.97
C VAL A 189 23.55 5.92 -20.27
N SER A 190 23.96 7.16 -20.00
CA SER A 190 25.32 7.63 -20.26
C SER A 190 26.36 6.96 -19.37
N CYS A 191 26.00 6.65 -18.13
CA CYS A 191 26.84 5.94 -17.16
C CYS A 191 27.01 4.44 -17.48
N LEU A 192 26.18 3.87 -18.37
CA LEU A 192 26.24 2.45 -18.67
C LEU A 192 27.38 2.08 -19.62
N PRO A 193 28.08 0.96 -19.38
CA PRO A 193 29.14 0.47 -20.26
C PRO A 193 28.60 0.14 -21.65
N ARG A 194 29.30 0.61 -22.70
CA ARG A 194 28.85 0.52 -24.10
C ARG A 194 28.52 -0.91 -24.54
N SER A 195 29.27 -1.90 -24.06
CA SER A 195 29.10 -3.31 -24.43
C SER A 195 27.78 -3.93 -23.99
N ARG A 196 27.15 -3.41 -22.92
CA ARG A 196 25.90 -3.95 -22.35
C ARG A 196 24.74 -2.96 -22.37
N ARG A 197 24.97 -1.72 -22.84
CA ARG A 197 23.99 -0.63 -22.81
C ARG A 197 22.63 -1.03 -23.35
N ARG A 198 22.54 -1.66 -24.54
CA ARG A 198 21.25 -2.08 -25.13
C ARG A 198 20.47 -3.04 -24.23
N SER A 199 21.16 -4.00 -23.60
CA SER A 199 20.53 -4.99 -22.72
C SER A 199 20.02 -4.36 -21.43
N ILE A 200 20.79 -3.44 -20.84
CA ILE A 200 20.41 -2.77 -19.60
C ILE A 200 19.28 -1.77 -19.84
N VAL A 201 19.31 -1.03 -20.95
CA VAL A 201 18.21 -0.13 -21.34
C VAL A 201 16.92 -0.91 -21.55
N LYS A 202 16.99 -2.08 -22.20
CA LYS A 202 15.82 -2.94 -22.35
C LYS A 202 15.27 -3.39 -20.98
N LEU A 203 16.14 -3.85 -20.09
CA LEU A 203 15.76 -4.22 -18.72
C LEU A 203 15.07 -3.07 -17.99
N LEU A 204 15.66 -1.88 -18.01
CA LEU A 204 15.11 -0.70 -17.33
C LEU A 204 13.74 -0.31 -17.90
N LYS A 205 13.58 -0.36 -19.22
CA LYS A 205 12.29 -0.10 -19.86
C LYS A 205 11.23 -1.13 -19.49
N ASP A 206 11.59 -2.41 -19.48
CA ASP A 206 10.66 -3.48 -19.10
C ASP A 206 10.27 -3.38 -17.61
N ILE A 207 11.16 -2.88 -16.73
CA ILE A 207 10.84 -2.55 -15.33
C ILE A 207 9.90 -1.34 -15.25
N ASP A 208 10.20 -0.25 -15.96
CA ASP A 208 9.37 0.97 -16.00
C ASP A 208 7.95 0.65 -16.50
N ASP A 209 7.84 -0.15 -17.57
CA ASP A 209 6.56 -0.62 -18.09
C ASP A 209 5.81 -1.47 -17.05
N ALA A 210 6.49 -2.40 -16.36
CA ALA A 210 5.86 -3.23 -15.33
C ALA A 210 5.35 -2.39 -14.14
N LEU A 211 6.20 -1.51 -13.61
CA LEU A 211 5.87 -0.63 -12.48
C LEU A 211 4.75 0.34 -12.85
N GLY A 212 4.90 1.06 -13.97
CA GLY A 212 3.92 2.02 -14.43
C GLY A 212 2.57 1.37 -14.70
N ASN A 213 2.54 0.22 -15.38
CA ASN A 213 1.28 -0.49 -15.64
C ASN A 213 0.61 -0.96 -14.34
N TYR A 214 1.36 -1.49 -13.38
CA TYR A 214 0.81 -1.90 -12.09
C TYR A 214 0.25 -0.70 -11.31
N ILE A 215 1.04 0.35 -11.12
CA ILE A 215 0.67 1.50 -10.29
C ILE A 215 -0.58 2.20 -10.85
N ARG A 216 -0.62 2.44 -12.17
CA ARG A 216 -1.78 3.03 -12.85
C ARG A 216 -3.01 2.14 -12.75
N GLY A 217 -2.81 0.83 -12.97
CA GLY A 217 -3.87 -0.14 -12.85
C GLY A 217 -4.45 -0.16 -11.44
N GLN A 218 -3.61 -0.28 -10.42
CA GLN A 218 -4.03 -0.34 -9.03
C GLN A 218 -4.76 0.92 -8.59
N PHE A 219 -4.25 2.10 -8.98
CA PHE A 219 -4.96 3.37 -8.70
C PHE A 219 -6.38 3.37 -9.27
N LEU A 220 -6.56 2.88 -10.50
CA LEU A 220 -7.87 2.77 -11.13
C LEU A 220 -8.76 1.71 -10.45
N VAL A 221 -8.19 0.59 -9.99
CA VAL A 221 -8.91 -0.41 -9.19
C VAL A 221 -9.41 0.20 -7.87
N CYS A 222 -8.55 0.91 -7.12
CA CYS A 222 -8.94 1.59 -5.88
C CYS A 222 -10.13 2.54 -6.11
N LEU A 223 -10.09 3.33 -7.18
CA LEU A 223 -11.13 4.29 -7.50
C LEU A 223 -12.45 3.59 -7.85
N ILE A 224 -12.43 2.58 -8.71
CA ILE A 224 -13.63 1.83 -9.10
C ILE A 224 -14.25 1.15 -7.87
N ILE A 225 -13.44 0.46 -7.07
CA ILE A 225 -13.93 -0.26 -5.88
C ILE A 225 -14.44 0.71 -4.82
N GLY A 226 -13.78 1.84 -4.61
CA GLY A 226 -14.28 2.90 -3.73
C GLY A 226 -15.65 3.42 -4.13
N VAL A 227 -15.85 3.70 -5.43
CA VAL A 227 -17.15 4.14 -5.95
C VAL A 227 -18.22 3.06 -5.80
N LEU A 228 -17.89 1.80 -6.12
CA LEU A 228 -18.83 0.68 -5.95
C LEU A 228 -19.20 0.44 -4.49
N ALA A 229 -18.22 0.54 -3.57
CA ALA A 229 -18.46 0.45 -2.13
C ALA A 229 -19.35 1.58 -1.65
N TYR A 230 -19.11 2.83 -2.10
CA TYR A 230 -19.96 3.97 -1.76
C TYR A 230 -21.40 3.77 -2.21
N ILE A 231 -21.61 3.39 -3.48
CA ILE A 231 -22.93 3.11 -4.02
C ILE A 231 -23.60 1.99 -3.22
N GLY A 232 -22.89 0.89 -2.95
CA GLY A 232 -23.40 -0.22 -2.17
C GLY A 232 -23.81 0.17 -0.75
N TYR A 233 -22.99 0.97 -0.07
CA TYR A 233 -23.26 1.48 1.28
C TYR A 233 -24.45 2.44 1.32
N VAL A 234 -24.59 3.32 0.33
CA VAL A 234 -25.78 4.18 0.20
C VAL A 234 -27.04 3.34 -0.01
N ILE A 235 -27.01 2.33 -0.88
CA ILE A 235 -28.16 1.47 -1.18
C ILE A 235 -28.65 0.71 0.07
N VAL A 236 -27.73 0.22 0.90
CA VAL A 236 -28.08 -0.54 2.11
C VAL A 236 -28.41 0.35 3.31
N GLY A 237 -28.34 1.67 3.17
CA GLY A 237 -28.65 2.64 4.23
C GLY A 237 -27.57 2.73 5.30
N MET A 238 -26.30 2.56 4.92
CA MET A 238 -25.18 2.58 5.85
C MET A 238 -24.79 4.02 6.23
N PRO A 239 -24.78 4.39 7.52
CA PRO A 239 -24.37 5.73 7.94
C PRO A 239 -22.87 5.92 7.73
N TYR A 240 -22.46 7.14 7.38
CA TYR A 240 -21.08 7.44 7.02
C TYR A 240 -20.59 6.62 5.80
N ALA A 241 -21.49 6.28 4.87
CA ALA A 241 -21.17 5.51 3.66
C ALA A 241 -19.93 6.02 2.92
N LEU A 242 -19.75 7.34 2.82
CA LEU A 242 -18.58 7.95 2.20
C LEU A 242 -17.28 7.68 2.98
N LEU A 243 -17.29 7.90 4.31
CA LEU A 243 -16.17 7.59 5.21
C LEU A 243 -15.65 6.18 4.95
N PHE A 244 -16.54 5.20 5.05
CA PHE A 244 -16.17 3.79 4.98
C PHE A 244 -15.82 3.36 3.56
N ALA A 245 -16.45 3.93 2.53
CA ALA A 245 -16.06 3.68 1.14
C ALA A 245 -14.67 4.24 0.82
N CYS A 246 -14.31 5.40 1.36
CA CYS A 246 -12.96 5.95 1.27
C CYS A 246 -11.94 5.04 1.98
N VAL A 247 -12.27 4.54 3.18
CA VAL A 247 -11.42 3.56 3.88
C VAL A 247 -11.23 2.30 3.03
N VAL A 248 -12.30 1.73 2.47
CA VAL A 248 -12.23 0.60 1.53
C VAL A 248 -11.31 0.93 0.35
N ALA A 249 -11.48 2.08 -0.30
CA ALA A 249 -10.67 2.50 -1.45
C ALA A 249 -9.17 2.59 -1.12
N VAL A 250 -8.84 3.18 0.04
CA VAL A 250 -7.46 3.37 0.50
C VAL A 250 -6.82 2.02 0.85
N PHE A 251 -7.49 1.19 1.63
CA PHE A 251 -6.98 -0.15 1.96
C PHE A 251 -6.87 -1.03 0.71
N ASN A 252 -7.67 -0.76 -0.32
CA ASN A 252 -7.57 -1.44 -1.61
C ASN A 252 -6.31 -1.11 -2.43
N ILE A 253 -5.41 -0.28 -1.93
CA ILE A 253 -4.05 -0.22 -2.46
C ILE A 253 -3.31 -1.56 -2.30
N VAL A 254 -3.71 -2.38 -1.32
CA VAL A 254 -3.21 -3.73 -1.06
C VAL A 254 -4.15 -4.76 -1.72
N PRO A 255 -3.78 -5.36 -2.87
CA PRO A 255 -4.68 -6.22 -3.64
C PRO A 255 -5.19 -7.41 -2.83
N TYR A 256 -6.44 -7.82 -3.09
CA TYR A 256 -7.12 -8.96 -2.45
C TYR A 256 -7.38 -8.84 -0.95
N MET A 257 -6.72 -7.91 -0.26
CA MET A 257 -6.91 -7.65 1.17
C MET A 257 -7.73 -6.39 1.43
N GLY A 258 -7.73 -5.47 0.47
CA GLY A 258 -8.36 -4.16 0.57
C GLY A 258 -9.80 -4.16 1.04
N PRO A 259 -10.73 -4.80 0.32
CA PRO A 259 -12.13 -4.85 0.72
C PRO A 259 -12.33 -5.50 2.09
N PHE A 260 -11.56 -6.53 2.44
CA PHE A 260 -11.67 -7.17 3.77
C PHE A 260 -11.18 -6.27 4.91
N LEU A 261 -9.99 -5.69 4.76
CA LEU A 261 -9.41 -4.80 5.78
C LEU A 261 -10.19 -3.49 5.88
N GLY A 262 -10.57 -2.92 4.74
CA GLY A 262 -11.30 -1.67 4.66
C GLY A 262 -12.77 -1.78 5.06
N ALA A 263 -13.39 -2.95 4.94
CA ALA A 263 -14.75 -3.19 5.43
C ALA A 263 -14.83 -3.35 6.94
N ALA A 264 -13.72 -3.69 7.63
CA ALA A 264 -13.76 -3.99 9.05
C ALA A 264 -14.37 -2.86 9.89
N PRO A 265 -13.98 -1.58 9.72
CA PRO A 265 -14.63 -0.47 10.43
C PRO A 265 -16.13 -0.33 10.10
N ALA A 266 -16.51 -0.56 8.83
CA ALA A 266 -17.90 -0.47 8.39
C ALA A 266 -18.77 -1.59 8.97
N ILE A 267 -18.22 -2.80 9.09
CA ILE A 267 -18.88 -3.96 9.71
C ILE A 267 -19.05 -3.70 11.20
N VAL A 268 -18.01 -3.22 11.89
CA VAL A 268 -18.10 -2.84 13.30
C VAL A 268 -19.20 -1.80 13.50
N MET A 269 -19.23 -0.74 12.68
CA MET A 269 -20.31 0.24 12.70
C MET A 269 -21.69 -0.41 12.48
N ALA A 270 -21.82 -1.31 11.51
CA ALA A 270 -23.10 -1.97 11.25
C ALA A 270 -23.61 -2.81 12.44
N THR A 271 -22.72 -3.38 13.26
CA THR A 271 -23.12 -4.21 14.42
C THR A 271 -23.87 -3.43 15.48
N THR A 272 -23.65 -2.12 15.56
CA THR A 272 -24.25 -1.25 16.58
C THR A 272 -25.66 -0.79 16.20
N ILE A 273 -26.04 -1.02 14.94
CA ILE A 273 -27.36 -0.66 14.40
C ILE A 273 -28.25 -1.91 14.33
N SER A 274 -27.85 -2.91 13.54
CA SER A 274 -28.62 -4.14 13.40
C SER A 274 -27.83 -5.26 12.74
N ILE A 275 -28.13 -6.50 13.11
CA ILE A 275 -27.56 -7.68 12.45
C ILE A 275 -27.91 -7.74 10.95
N ARG A 276 -29.06 -7.19 10.55
CA ARG A 276 -29.46 -7.09 9.14
C ARG A 276 -28.49 -6.20 8.37
N LEU A 277 -28.12 -5.05 8.92
CA LEU A 277 -27.18 -4.14 8.27
C LEU A 277 -25.79 -4.77 8.18
N VAL A 278 -25.34 -5.50 9.22
CA VAL A 278 -24.07 -6.27 9.18
C VAL A 278 -24.04 -7.22 7.99
N LEU A 279 -25.10 -8.01 7.81
CA LEU A 279 -25.21 -8.96 6.70
C LEU A 279 -25.20 -8.24 5.34
N LEU A 280 -25.94 -7.13 5.22
CA LEU A 280 -25.98 -6.34 3.99
C LEU A 280 -24.61 -5.72 3.65
N VAL A 281 -23.92 -5.14 4.63
CA VAL A 281 -22.56 -4.59 4.47
C VAL A 281 -21.57 -5.69 4.08
N ALA A 282 -21.66 -6.88 4.70
CA ALA A 282 -20.82 -8.01 4.34
C ALA A 282 -21.09 -8.48 2.89
N VAL A 283 -22.35 -8.50 2.46
CA VAL A 283 -22.72 -8.83 1.07
C VAL A 283 -22.17 -7.80 0.09
N VAL A 284 -22.33 -6.49 0.36
CA VAL A 284 -21.78 -5.41 -0.49
C VAL A 284 -20.28 -5.58 -0.67
N ASN A 285 -19.53 -5.78 0.42
CA ASN A 285 -18.08 -5.94 0.35
C ASN A 285 -17.66 -7.23 -0.35
N THR A 286 -18.42 -8.32 -0.16
CA THR A 286 -18.18 -9.58 -0.88
C THR A 286 -18.39 -9.38 -2.38
N LEU A 287 -19.44 -8.66 -2.79
CA LEU A 287 -19.68 -8.34 -4.20
C LEU A 287 -18.57 -7.45 -4.77
N CYS A 288 -18.12 -6.43 -4.02
CA CYS A 288 -16.96 -5.62 -4.41
C CYS A 288 -15.71 -6.49 -4.58
N GLN A 289 -15.42 -7.41 -3.65
CA GLN A 289 -14.29 -8.33 -3.73
C GLN A 289 -14.40 -9.28 -4.93
N MET A 290 -15.60 -9.79 -5.23
CA MET A 290 -15.84 -10.67 -6.38
C MET A 290 -15.66 -9.90 -7.70
N LEU A 291 -16.14 -8.66 -7.78
CA LEU A 291 -15.93 -7.79 -8.94
C LEU A 291 -14.45 -7.44 -9.10
N GLU A 292 -13.76 -7.12 -8.02
CA GLU A 292 -12.32 -6.85 -8.03
C GLU A 292 -11.55 -8.04 -8.58
N SER A 293 -11.70 -9.21 -7.95
CA SER A 293 -10.88 -10.39 -8.24
C SER A 293 -11.18 -11.02 -9.59
N ASN A 294 -12.44 -11.03 -10.04
CA ASN A 294 -12.85 -11.74 -11.25
C ASN A 294 -12.98 -10.85 -12.49
N VAL A 295 -13.24 -9.54 -12.32
CA VAL A 295 -13.55 -8.65 -13.45
C VAL A 295 -12.54 -7.52 -13.54
N ILE A 296 -12.44 -6.69 -12.51
CA ILE A 296 -11.70 -5.43 -12.56
C ILE A 296 -10.19 -5.68 -12.58
N SER A 297 -9.65 -6.45 -11.64
CA SER A 297 -8.22 -6.73 -11.55
C SER A 297 -7.68 -7.43 -12.80
N PRO A 298 -8.33 -8.48 -13.36
CA PRO A 298 -7.87 -9.10 -14.61
C PRO A 298 -7.85 -8.15 -15.81
N GLN A 299 -8.84 -7.25 -15.92
CA GLN A 299 -8.94 -6.29 -17.04
C GLN A 299 -7.97 -5.13 -16.91
N VAL A 300 -7.74 -4.65 -15.69
CA VAL A 300 -6.96 -3.43 -15.40
C VAL A 300 -5.49 -3.75 -15.13
N VAL A 301 -5.21 -4.77 -14.32
CA VAL A 301 -3.87 -5.15 -13.83
C VAL A 301 -3.38 -6.45 -14.50
N GLY A 302 -4.27 -7.43 -14.68
CA GLY A 302 -3.95 -8.82 -14.99
C GLY A 302 -3.40 -9.09 -16.40
N ARG A 303 -3.76 -8.30 -17.42
CA ARG A 303 -3.26 -8.52 -18.79
C ARG A 303 -1.75 -8.28 -18.96
N ARG A 304 -1.07 -7.64 -18.01
CA ARG A 304 0.32 -7.18 -18.20
C ARG A 304 1.35 -7.82 -17.26
N LEU A 305 0.97 -8.25 -16.06
CA LEU A 305 1.95 -8.70 -15.06
C LEU A 305 2.15 -10.22 -15.00
N HIS A 306 1.17 -11.03 -15.45
CA HIS A 306 1.24 -12.49 -15.43
C HIS A 306 1.77 -13.06 -14.09
N LEU A 307 1.32 -12.47 -12.97
CA LEU A 307 1.71 -12.90 -11.63
C LEU A 307 0.67 -13.89 -11.12
N HIS A 308 1.13 -15.05 -10.66
CA HIS A 308 0.25 -16.00 -10.00
C HIS A 308 -0.23 -15.40 -8.65
N PRO A 309 -1.52 -15.50 -8.28
CA PRO A 309 -2.04 -14.91 -7.04
C PRO A 309 -1.26 -15.30 -5.78
N LEU A 310 -0.79 -16.56 -5.69
CA LEU A 310 0.07 -17.02 -4.59
C LEU A 310 1.37 -16.21 -4.47
N LEU A 311 1.96 -15.76 -5.57
CA LEU A 311 3.17 -14.93 -5.52
C LEU A 311 2.87 -13.52 -5.00
N ILE A 312 1.67 -13.00 -5.27
CA ILE A 312 1.21 -11.72 -4.73
C ILE A 312 1.04 -11.84 -3.22
N ILE A 313 0.35 -12.89 -2.75
CA ILE A 313 0.18 -13.15 -1.31
C ILE A 313 1.54 -13.32 -0.63
N PHE A 314 2.46 -14.10 -1.23
CA PHE A 314 3.82 -14.24 -0.70
C PHE A 314 4.57 -12.91 -0.62
N ALA A 315 4.51 -12.09 -1.68
CA ALA A 315 5.12 -10.77 -1.68
C ALA A 315 4.54 -9.86 -0.59
N LEU A 316 3.22 -9.90 -0.38
CA LEU A 316 2.54 -9.14 0.68
C LEU A 316 2.99 -9.58 2.07
N LEU A 317 3.06 -10.89 2.34
CA LEU A 317 3.53 -11.41 3.62
C LEU A 317 4.97 -10.97 3.91
N VAL A 318 5.87 -11.11 2.92
CA VAL A 318 7.26 -10.69 3.06
C VAL A 318 7.37 -9.16 3.22
N GLY A 319 6.66 -8.39 2.41
CA GLY A 319 6.67 -6.93 2.47
C GLY A 319 6.13 -6.40 3.80
N GLY A 320 5.02 -6.95 4.27
CA GLY A 320 4.40 -6.62 5.56
C GLY A 320 5.36 -6.85 6.73
N GLU A 321 6.07 -7.98 6.74
CA GLU A 321 7.05 -8.28 7.79
C GLU A 321 8.29 -7.37 7.73
N VAL A 322 8.79 -7.07 6.52
CA VAL A 322 10.03 -6.30 6.34
C VAL A 322 9.84 -4.81 6.61
N ALA A 323 8.73 -4.22 6.17
CA ALA A 323 8.56 -2.77 6.19
C ALA A 323 7.17 -2.31 6.68
N GLY A 324 6.33 -3.21 7.19
CA GLY A 324 4.98 -2.91 7.65
C GLY A 324 4.07 -2.46 6.51
N MET A 325 3.25 -1.44 6.77
CA MET A 325 2.29 -0.90 5.80
C MET A 325 2.93 -0.42 4.50
N ILE A 326 4.10 0.23 4.56
CA ILE A 326 4.84 0.65 3.36
C ILE A 326 5.27 -0.57 2.54
N GLY A 327 5.68 -1.64 3.23
CA GLY A 327 6.07 -2.89 2.59
C GLY A 327 4.90 -3.58 1.90
N LEU A 328 3.68 -3.52 2.45
CA LEU A 328 2.47 -4.04 1.79
C LEU A 328 2.17 -3.30 0.48
N ILE A 329 2.28 -1.96 0.49
CA ILE A 329 2.02 -1.13 -0.71
C ILE A 329 3.06 -1.43 -1.80
N LEU A 330 4.32 -1.57 -1.43
CA LEU A 330 5.44 -1.74 -2.36
C LEU A 330 5.73 -3.20 -2.72
N ALA A 331 5.17 -4.17 -2.00
CA ALA A 331 5.42 -5.60 -2.19
C ALA A 331 5.23 -6.02 -3.65
N VAL A 332 4.07 -5.71 -4.23
CA VAL A 332 3.72 -6.15 -5.58
C VAL A 332 4.53 -5.41 -6.66
N PRO A 333 4.71 -4.07 -6.62
CA PRO A 333 5.61 -3.38 -7.55
C PRO A 333 7.05 -3.91 -7.50
N VAL A 334 7.61 -4.09 -6.30
CA VAL A 334 8.97 -4.59 -6.12
C VAL A 334 9.09 -6.03 -6.63
N PHE A 335 8.10 -6.88 -6.34
CA PHE A 335 8.06 -8.24 -6.85
C PHE A 335 7.96 -8.29 -8.37
N ALA A 336 7.14 -7.43 -8.98
CA ALA A 336 7.01 -7.32 -10.44
C ALA A 336 8.35 -6.89 -11.08
N ALA A 337 9.01 -5.87 -10.53
CA ALA A 337 10.33 -5.44 -11.00
C ALA A 337 11.37 -6.57 -10.85
N GLY A 338 11.38 -7.26 -9.70
CA GLY A 338 12.25 -8.40 -9.44
C GLY A 338 12.04 -9.54 -10.44
N LYS A 339 10.79 -9.86 -10.77
CA LYS A 339 10.46 -10.85 -11.82
C LYS A 339 11.07 -10.45 -13.17
N VAL A 340 10.97 -9.20 -13.58
CA VAL A 340 11.55 -8.71 -14.85
C VAL A 340 13.07 -8.85 -14.86
N VAL A 341 13.74 -8.53 -13.74
CA VAL A 341 15.18 -8.72 -13.56
C VAL A 341 15.56 -10.20 -13.69
N ILE A 342 14.85 -11.07 -12.98
CA ILE A 342 15.09 -12.52 -13.01
C ILE A 342 14.91 -13.07 -14.44
N GLN A 343 13.85 -12.68 -15.15
CA GLN A 343 13.62 -13.11 -16.54
C GLN A 343 14.76 -12.69 -17.48
N HIS A 344 15.29 -11.47 -17.32
CA HIS A 344 16.45 -11.01 -18.10
C HIS A 344 17.72 -11.78 -17.75
N LEU A 345 17.96 -12.07 -16.47
CA LEU A 345 19.10 -12.86 -16.01
C LEU A 345 19.05 -14.29 -16.57
N PHE A 346 17.89 -14.95 -16.53
CA PHE A 346 17.69 -16.27 -17.12
C PHE A 346 17.91 -16.26 -18.63
N THR A 347 17.33 -15.29 -19.34
CA THR A 347 17.52 -15.17 -20.80
C THR A 347 18.98 -14.96 -21.17
N TYR A 348 19.70 -14.16 -20.38
CA TYR A 348 21.13 -13.92 -20.56
C TYR A 348 21.96 -15.20 -20.30
N TYR A 349 21.61 -15.97 -19.27
CA TYR A 349 22.35 -17.18 -18.90
C TYR A 349 22.11 -18.35 -19.88
N ILE A 350 20.86 -18.54 -20.32
CA ILE A 350 20.48 -19.61 -21.26
C ILE A 350 21.10 -19.38 -22.64
N ARG A 351 21.11 -18.13 -23.16
CA ARG A 351 21.78 -17.79 -24.43
C ARG A 351 23.29 -17.96 -24.43
N ARG A 352 23.91 -18.17 -23.26
CA ARG A 352 25.37 -18.36 -23.11
C ARG A 352 25.79 -19.82 -23.05
N LYS A 353 24.87 -20.79 -23.01
CA LYS A 353 25.23 -22.19 -23.24
C LYS A 353 25.34 -22.41 -24.75
N PRO A 354 26.54 -22.60 -25.34
CA PRO A 354 26.62 -23.20 -26.66
C PRO A 354 26.04 -24.61 -26.55
N ILE A 355 25.22 -24.99 -27.52
CA ILE A 355 24.88 -26.40 -27.77
C ILE A 355 26.16 -27.12 -28.17
#